data_AF-A0AAD6UWL5-F1
#
_entry.id   AF-A0AAD6UWL5-F1
#
_cell.length_a   1.000
_cell.length_b   1.000
_cell.length_c   1.000
_cell.angle_alpha   90.00
_cell.angle_beta   90.00
_cell.angle_gamma   90.00
#
_symmetry.space_group_name_H-M   'P 1'
#
loop_
_entity.id
_entity.type
_entity.pdbx_description
1 polymer ?
#
loop_
_entity_poly.entity_id
_entity_poly.type
_entity_poly.pdbx_seq_one_letter_code
_entity_poly.pdbx_strand_id
1 'polypeptide(L)'
;MDADLLDMALHGTNQEGEPAGDQVPPVAQAAEPELDTATLARSVLALGESAKINQSVLRAFGHGMESLIEKVEALTISAGPKGAPHFNPPRQFNGKKDDVEPFLSEINHAVHLSRASLRTDYDYALFMSGYLKDGSPKSWFYAVEKQSEHLLHSWEKLQENFREHFGDPDPEGTAWNKIQRLKL
;
A
#
# COMPACT_ATOMS: atom_id res chain seq x y z
N MET A 1 1.32 -29.00 46.86
CA MET A 1 1.36 -30.19 47.73
C MET A 1 1.95 -31.29 46.88
N ASP A 2 3.22 -31.67 46.96
CA ASP A 2 4.25 -31.40 47.96
C ASP A 2 5.62 -31.61 47.32
N ALA A 3 6.61 -30.86 47.79
CA ALA A 3 8.00 -31.27 47.75
C ALA A 3 8.18 -32.37 48.79
N ASP A 4 9.00 -33.39 48.52
CA ASP A 4 10.13 -33.70 49.40
C ASP A 4 10.89 -34.99 49.07
N LEU A 5 12.17 -34.91 49.45
CA LEU A 5 13.11 -35.93 49.93
C LEU A 5 13.49 -37.11 49.01
N LEU A 6 14.75 -37.22 48.56
CA LEU A 6 15.97 -37.66 49.28
C LEU A 6 15.99 -39.16 49.63
N ASP A 7 16.89 -39.91 48.99
CA ASP A 7 17.55 -41.08 49.58
C ASP A 7 18.92 -41.26 48.88
N MET A 8 20.03 -40.99 49.60
CA MET A 8 21.09 -41.93 50.04
C MET A 8 21.73 -42.77 48.91
N ALA A 9 23.05 -42.93 48.74
CA ALA A 9 24.15 -43.09 49.70
C ALA A 9 25.49 -42.90 48.94
N LEU A 10 26.46 -42.11 49.47
CA LEU A 10 27.66 -42.55 50.21
C LEU A 10 28.58 -43.56 49.49
N HIS A 11 29.79 -43.11 49.11
CA HIS A 11 31.14 -43.65 49.35
C HIS A 11 32.09 -42.48 48.99
N GLY A 12 32.94 -41.88 49.83
CA GLY A 12 33.49 -42.30 51.11
C GLY A 12 34.89 -42.89 50.94
N THR A 13 35.92 -42.05 50.74
CA THR A 13 37.30 -42.32 51.22
C THR A 13 38.05 -41.01 51.50
N ASN A 14 38.33 -40.79 52.78
CA ASN A 14 39.31 -39.85 53.32
C ASN A 14 40.74 -40.37 53.09
N GLN A 15 41.70 -39.47 52.93
CA GLN A 15 43.05 -39.63 53.49
C GLN A 15 43.49 -38.31 54.14
N GLU A 16 43.84 -38.42 55.42
CA GLU A 16 44.36 -37.39 56.32
C GLU A 16 45.84 -37.10 56.08
N GLY A 17 46.29 -35.90 56.49
CA GLY A 17 47.72 -35.62 56.72
C GLY A 17 48.08 -34.12 56.79
N GLU A 18 47.82 -33.48 57.94
CA GLU A 18 48.48 -32.23 58.38
C GLU A 18 49.94 -32.51 58.84
N PRO A 19 50.88 -31.53 59.03
CA PRO A 19 50.62 -30.23 59.67
C PRO A 19 51.45 -28.99 59.25
N ALA A 20 50.94 -27.83 59.66
CA ALA A 20 51.61 -26.60 60.11
C ALA A 20 52.99 -26.23 59.52
N GLY A 21 52.99 -25.22 58.65
CA GLY A 21 54.16 -24.41 58.30
C GLY A 21 53.75 -22.94 58.18
N ASP A 22 54.17 -22.16 59.17
CA ASP A 22 54.03 -20.71 59.30
C ASP A 22 54.61 -19.98 58.07
N GLN A 23 53.76 -19.42 57.20
CA GLN A 23 54.14 -18.37 56.25
C GLN A 23 53.01 -17.36 56.08
N VAL A 24 53.27 -16.16 56.59
CA VAL A 24 52.55 -14.91 56.36
C VAL A 24 52.20 -14.75 54.87
N PRO A 25 50.97 -14.36 54.50
CA PRO A 25 50.61 -14.16 53.10
C PRO A 25 51.42 -13.01 52.51
N PRO A 26 52.01 -13.13 51.31
CA PRO A 26 52.51 -11.95 50.62
C PRO A 26 51.31 -11.07 50.26
N VAL A 27 51.36 -9.85 50.78
CA VAL A 27 50.49 -8.72 50.46
C VAL A 27 50.18 -8.69 48.96
N ALA A 28 48.89 -8.56 48.64
CA ALA A 28 48.38 -8.33 47.31
C ALA A 28 49.20 -7.26 46.58
N GLN A 29 49.92 -7.65 45.53
CA GLN A 29 50.27 -6.71 44.48
C GLN A 29 49.04 -6.64 43.58
N ALA A 30 48.23 -5.60 43.77
CA ALA A 30 47.31 -5.15 42.76
C ALA A 30 48.15 -4.86 41.51
N ALA A 31 48.04 -5.72 40.50
CA ALA A 31 48.62 -5.47 39.19
C ALA A 31 48.00 -4.16 38.68
N GLU A 32 48.82 -3.12 38.58
CA GLU A 32 48.43 -1.90 37.91
C GLU A 32 48.03 -2.26 36.47
N PRO A 33 46.96 -1.68 35.92
CA PRO A 33 46.58 -1.95 34.54
C PRO A 33 47.69 -1.40 33.64
N GLU A 34 48.61 -2.24 33.17
CA GLU A 34 49.50 -1.88 32.08
C GLU A 34 48.63 -1.46 30.90
N LEU A 35 48.68 -0.17 30.58
CA LEU A 35 48.00 0.38 29.43
C LEU A 35 48.64 -0.23 28.18
N ASP A 36 48.04 -1.31 27.68
CA ASP A 36 48.49 -1.96 26.45
C ASP A 36 48.28 -1.01 25.26
N THR A 37 49.34 -0.26 24.98
CA THR A 37 49.42 0.69 23.87
C THR A 37 49.15 0.02 22.52
N ALA A 38 49.42 -1.28 22.36
CA ALA A 38 49.13 -2.01 21.14
C ALA A 38 47.62 -2.28 21.01
N THR A 39 46.93 -2.56 22.11
CA THR A 39 45.46 -2.66 22.13
C THR A 39 44.82 -1.31 21.85
N LEU A 40 45.31 -0.22 22.45
CA LEU A 40 44.83 1.14 22.17
C LEU A 40 45.00 1.51 20.68
N ALA A 41 46.17 1.21 20.09
CA ALA A 41 46.44 1.50 18.69
C ALA A 41 45.50 0.74 17.74
N ARG A 42 45.19 -0.52 18.03
CA ARG A 42 44.23 -1.33 17.26
C ARG A 42 42.80 -0.78 17.37
N SER A 43 42.39 -0.34 18.56
CA SER A 43 41.08 0.28 18.77
C SER A 43 40.93 1.59 18.00
N VAL A 44 41.97 2.44 17.95
CA VAL A 44 41.95 3.69 17.17
C VAL A 44 41.89 3.41 15.66
N LEU A 45 42.63 2.41 15.17
CA LEU A 45 42.55 1.98 13.78
C LEU A 45 41.15 1.46 13.42
N ALA A 46 40.59 0.58 14.25
CA ALA A 46 39.24 0.03 14.04
C ALA A 46 38.15 1.12 14.09
N LEU A 47 38.30 2.13 14.96
CA LEU A 47 37.42 3.30 15.00
C LEU A 47 37.55 4.14 13.72
N GLY A 48 38.76 4.31 13.20
CA GLY A 48 39.00 5.00 11.94
C GLY A 48 38.39 4.29 10.73
N GLU A 49 38.42 2.94 10.71
CA GLU A 49 37.74 2.14 9.69
C GLU A 49 36.22 2.22 9.83
N SER A 50 35.70 2.13 11.05
CA SER A 50 34.27 2.25 11.34
C SER A 50 33.70 3.61 10.96
N ALA A 51 34.46 4.69 11.19
CA ALA A 51 34.07 6.04 10.78
C ALA A 51 33.97 6.19 9.25
N LYS A 52 34.89 5.57 8.50
CA LYS A 52 34.86 5.56 7.03
C LYS A 52 33.66 4.79 6.48
N ILE A 53 33.33 3.66 7.11
CA ILE A 53 32.16 2.85 6.73
C ILE A 53 30.87 3.64 6.98
N ASN A 54 30.73 4.27 8.15
CA ASN A 54 29.54 5.08 8.43
C ASN A 54 29.40 6.26 7.45
N GLN A 55 30.52 6.89 7.10
CA GLN A 55 30.52 7.97 6.11
C GLN A 55 30.14 7.49 4.70
N SER A 56 30.62 6.32 4.26
CA SER A 56 30.27 5.76 2.95
C SER A 56 28.80 5.33 2.90
N VAL A 57 28.26 4.74 3.97
CA VAL A 57 26.85 4.38 4.10
C VAL A 57 25.95 5.61 4.03
N LEU A 58 26.29 6.68 4.75
CA LEU A 58 25.53 7.94 4.70
C LEU A 58 25.56 8.57 3.29
N ARG A 59 26.69 8.48 2.58
CA ARG A 59 26.82 9.03 1.23
C ARG A 59 26.07 8.19 0.19
N ALA A 60 26.11 6.87 0.29
CA ALA A 60 25.35 5.97 -0.56
C ALA A 60 23.84 6.15 -0.37
N PHE A 61 23.40 6.37 0.88
CA PHE A 61 22.01 6.72 1.18
C PHE A 61 21.60 8.05 0.53
N GLY A 62 22.43 9.09 0.63
CA GLY A 62 22.19 10.38 -0.02
C GLY A 62 22.01 10.25 -1.53
N HIS A 63 22.92 9.53 -2.21
CA HIS A 63 22.80 9.29 -3.65
C HIS A 63 21.59 8.43 -4.03
N GLY A 64 21.22 7.46 -3.20
CA GLY A 64 19.99 6.68 -3.40
C GLY A 64 18.75 7.58 -3.35
N MET A 65 18.70 8.51 -2.39
CA MET A 65 17.61 9.48 -2.26
C MET A 65 17.54 10.47 -3.44
N GLU A 66 18.68 10.98 -3.91
CA GLU A 66 18.74 11.86 -5.09
C GLU A 66 18.21 11.15 -6.34
N SER A 67 18.57 9.88 -6.54
CA SER A 67 18.05 9.09 -7.67
C SER A 67 16.55 8.82 -7.57
N LEU A 68 16.01 8.66 -6.35
CA LEU A 68 14.56 8.56 -6.15
C LEU A 68 13.85 9.88 -6.44
N ILE A 69 14.42 11.02 -6.04
CA ILE A 69 13.88 12.35 -6.36
C ILE A 69 13.86 12.54 -7.88
N GLU A 70 14.96 12.25 -8.57
CA GLU A 70 15.04 12.35 -10.04
C GLU A 70 14.00 11.46 -10.74
N LYS A 71 13.79 10.22 -10.24
CA LYS A 71 12.76 9.32 -10.77
C LYS A 71 11.35 9.81 -10.49
N VAL A 72 11.09 10.37 -9.31
CA VAL A 72 9.78 10.93 -8.96
C VAL A 72 9.52 12.21 -9.76
N GLU A 73 10.52 13.04 -10.00
CA GLU A 73 10.44 14.20 -10.89
C GLU A 73 10.18 13.78 -12.34
N ALA A 74 10.86 12.74 -12.84
CA ALA A 74 10.59 12.19 -14.16
C ALA A 74 9.17 11.61 -14.30
N LEU A 75 8.58 11.10 -13.21
CA LEU A 75 7.19 10.62 -13.19
C LEU A 75 6.17 11.76 -13.03
N THR A 76 6.52 12.82 -12.30
CA THR A 76 5.62 13.97 -12.04
C THR A 76 5.67 15.04 -13.14
N ILE A 77 6.75 15.13 -13.92
CA ILE A 77 6.87 15.95 -15.14
C ILE A 77 6.70 15.09 -16.39
N SER A 78 5.85 14.05 -16.33
CA SER A 78 5.11 13.66 -17.53
C SER A 78 3.97 14.67 -17.73
N ALA A 79 4.35 15.88 -18.13
CA ALA A 79 3.53 16.58 -19.09
C ALA A 79 3.49 15.64 -20.30
N GLY A 80 2.36 14.95 -20.47
CA GLY A 80 2.13 14.10 -21.62
C GLY A 80 2.54 14.83 -22.91
N PRO A 81 2.97 14.09 -23.94
CA PRO A 81 3.47 14.69 -25.17
C PRO A 81 2.57 15.85 -25.59
N LYS A 82 3.14 17.05 -25.80
CA LYS A 82 2.39 18.23 -26.27
C LYS A 82 1.62 17.83 -27.51
N GLY A 83 0.30 17.65 -27.38
CA GLY A 83 -0.57 17.05 -28.41
C GLY A 83 -1.30 15.77 -27.98
N ALA A 84 -1.17 15.31 -26.73
CA ALA A 84 -2.02 14.25 -26.20
C ALA A 84 -3.49 14.69 -26.32
N PRO A 85 -4.38 13.86 -26.90
CA PRO A 85 -5.78 14.20 -27.03
C PRO A 85 -6.33 14.55 -25.65
N HIS A 86 -6.78 15.79 -25.47
CA HIS A 86 -7.47 16.18 -24.25
C HIS A 86 -8.83 15.47 -24.26
N PHE A 87 -8.91 14.33 -23.58
CA PHE A 87 -10.19 13.67 -23.37
C PHE A 87 -10.91 14.40 -22.24
N ASN A 88 -12.10 14.93 -22.52
CA ASN A 88 -12.91 15.54 -21.48
C ASN A 88 -13.40 14.44 -20.53
N PRO A 89 -13.36 14.66 -19.21
CA PRO A 89 -13.96 13.72 -18.28
C PRO A 89 -15.46 13.57 -18.61
N PRO A 90 -16.04 12.37 -18.39
CA PRO A 90 -17.48 12.17 -18.52
C PRO A 90 -18.28 13.20 -17.73
N ARG A 91 -19.45 13.57 -18.25
CA ARG A 91 -20.41 14.40 -17.52
C ARG A 91 -20.85 13.71 -16.23
N GLN A 92 -21.23 14.50 -15.22
CA GLN A 92 -21.95 13.96 -14.08
C GLN A 92 -23.40 13.66 -14.45
N PHE A 93 -23.90 12.49 -14.06
CA PHE A 93 -25.30 12.13 -14.25
C PHE A 93 -26.18 12.64 -13.12
N ASN A 94 -27.24 13.37 -13.48
CA ASN A 94 -28.13 14.06 -12.56
C ASN A 94 -29.48 13.36 -12.35
N GLY A 95 -29.73 12.22 -13.00
CA GLY A 95 -31.01 11.49 -12.93
C GLY A 95 -32.01 11.81 -14.04
N LYS A 96 -31.70 12.72 -14.99
CA LYS A 96 -32.61 13.05 -16.09
C LYS A 96 -32.58 11.99 -17.18
N LYS A 97 -33.76 11.57 -17.64
CA LYS A 97 -33.91 10.57 -18.71
C LYS A 97 -33.24 10.95 -20.03
N ASP A 98 -33.31 12.23 -20.41
CA ASP A 98 -32.69 12.71 -21.66
C ASP A 98 -31.15 12.63 -21.62
N ASP A 99 -30.56 12.56 -20.43
CA ASP A 99 -29.11 12.49 -20.22
C ASP A 99 -28.59 11.03 -20.12
N VAL A 100 -29.46 10.01 -20.11
CA VAL A 100 -29.07 8.59 -19.90
C VAL A 100 -28.13 8.08 -20.99
N GLU A 101 -28.55 8.13 -22.25
CA GLU A 101 -27.73 7.63 -23.36
C GLU A 101 -26.44 8.45 -23.58
N PRO A 102 -26.48 9.81 -23.55
CA PRO A 102 -25.25 10.60 -23.59
C PRO A 102 -24.27 10.24 -22.47
N PHE A 103 -24.77 10.04 -21.24
CA PHE A 103 -23.93 9.67 -20.11
C PHE A 103 -23.30 8.27 -20.30
N LEU A 104 -24.11 7.26 -20.63
CA LEU A 104 -23.59 5.90 -20.86
C LEU A 104 -22.57 5.86 -21.99
N SER A 105 -22.79 6.61 -23.07
CA SER A 105 -21.84 6.71 -24.18
C SER A 105 -20.49 7.30 -23.72
N GLU A 106 -20.51 8.40 -22.97
CA GLU A 106 -19.29 9.02 -22.44
C GLU A 106 -18.53 8.11 -21.46
N ILE A 107 -19.25 7.40 -20.58
CA ILE A 107 -18.65 6.43 -19.66
C ILE A 107 -18.01 5.28 -20.44
N ASN A 108 -18.69 4.72 -21.43
CA ASN A 108 -18.14 3.64 -22.26
C ASN A 108 -16.87 4.07 -23.01
N HIS A 109 -16.86 5.29 -23.57
CA HIS A 109 -15.66 5.83 -24.19
C HIS A 109 -14.52 5.99 -23.18
N ALA A 110 -14.80 6.54 -22.00
CA ALA A 110 -13.80 6.71 -20.96
C ALA A 110 -13.22 5.37 -20.48
N VAL A 111 -14.09 4.38 -20.24
CA VAL A 111 -13.70 3.01 -19.88
C VAL A 111 -12.82 2.38 -20.97
N HIS A 112 -13.23 2.51 -22.24
CA HIS A 112 -12.47 1.96 -23.36
C HIS A 112 -11.06 2.54 -23.46
N LEU A 113 -10.91 3.85 -23.21
CA LEU A 113 -9.62 4.53 -23.18
C LEU A 113 -8.80 4.19 -21.93
N SER A 114 -9.48 3.91 -20.81
CA SER A 114 -8.87 3.59 -19.51
C SER A 114 -8.64 2.10 -19.29
N ARG A 115 -8.78 1.26 -20.32
CA ARG A 115 -8.66 -0.22 -20.25
C ARG A 115 -7.33 -0.74 -19.68
N ALA A 116 -6.28 0.09 -19.67
CA ALA A 116 -5.00 -0.28 -19.06
C ALA A 116 -5.08 -0.30 -17.52
N SER A 117 -5.90 0.58 -16.94
CA SER A 117 -6.09 0.75 -15.49
C SER A 117 -7.37 0.10 -14.97
N LEU A 118 -8.45 0.09 -15.75
CA LEU A 118 -9.70 -0.57 -15.41
C LEU A 118 -9.73 -1.93 -16.11
N ARG A 119 -9.67 -3.02 -15.35
CA ARG A 119 -9.46 -4.38 -15.90
C ARG A 119 -10.70 -5.26 -15.83
N THR A 120 -11.60 -4.96 -14.90
CA THR A 120 -12.79 -5.76 -14.63
C THR A 120 -14.05 -4.93 -14.79
N ASP A 121 -15.17 -5.61 -15.05
CA ASP A 121 -16.49 -4.97 -15.07
C ASP A 121 -16.82 -4.27 -13.74
N TYR A 122 -16.31 -4.81 -12.64
CA TYR A 122 -16.41 -4.19 -11.32
C TYR A 122 -15.66 -2.85 -11.25
N ASP A 123 -14.46 -2.76 -11.83
CA ASP A 123 -13.73 -1.49 -11.94
C ASP A 123 -14.51 -0.48 -12.78
N TYR A 124 -15.21 -0.93 -13.83
CA TYR A 124 -16.07 -0.05 -14.66
C TYR A 124 -17.27 0.46 -13.87
N ALA A 125 -17.91 -0.41 -13.08
CA ALA A 125 -19.01 -0.04 -12.20
C ALA A 125 -18.59 1.01 -11.16
N LEU A 126 -17.44 0.80 -10.49
CA LEU A 126 -16.88 1.76 -9.55
C LEU A 126 -16.47 3.07 -10.23
N PHE A 127 -15.88 2.99 -11.43
CA PHE A 127 -15.57 4.17 -12.21
C PHE A 127 -16.82 4.99 -12.53
N MET A 128 -17.89 4.34 -13.00
CA MET A 128 -19.18 4.97 -13.28
C MET A 128 -19.78 5.64 -12.04
N SER A 129 -19.69 5.01 -10.86
CA SER A 129 -20.26 5.55 -9.62
C SER A 129 -19.66 6.90 -9.23
N GLY A 130 -18.39 7.15 -9.56
CA GLY A 130 -17.70 8.43 -9.36
C GLY A 130 -18.30 9.60 -10.15
N TYR A 131 -19.07 9.32 -11.20
CA TYR A 131 -19.74 10.32 -12.04
C TYR A 131 -21.25 10.42 -11.75
N LEU A 132 -21.76 9.73 -10.74
CA LEU A 132 -23.15 9.87 -10.30
C LEU A 132 -23.26 11.04 -9.33
N LYS A 133 -24.19 11.96 -9.61
CA LYS A 133 -24.49 13.06 -8.69
C LYS A 133 -25.21 12.53 -7.43
N ASP A 134 -25.02 13.23 -6.32
CA ASP A 134 -25.75 12.96 -5.08
C ASP A 134 -27.28 13.02 -5.30
N GLY A 135 -28.01 12.20 -4.54
CA GLY A 135 -29.45 12.01 -4.69
C GLY A 135 -29.80 10.69 -5.37
N SER A 136 -30.83 10.71 -6.22
CA SER A 136 -31.37 9.49 -6.86
C SER A 136 -30.32 8.62 -7.55
N PRO A 137 -29.36 9.16 -8.34
CA PRO A 137 -28.34 8.35 -9.00
C PRO A 137 -27.46 7.56 -8.03
N LYS A 138 -26.87 8.23 -7.03
CA LYS A 138 -26.06 7.54 -6.01
C LYS A 138 -26.88 6.58 -5.15
N SER A 139 -28.12 6.93 -4.79
CA SER A 139 -28.99 6.03 -4.04
C SER A 139 -29.32 4.75 -4.82
N TRP A 140 -29.55 4.85 -6.13
CA TRP A 140 -29.72 3.68 -6.99
C TRP A 140 -28.46 2.81 -6.99
N PHE A 141 -27.29 3.40 -7.18
CA PHE A 141 -26.03 2.63 -7.20
C PHE A 141 -25.79 1.93 -5.85
N TYR A 142 -26.04 2.61 -4.73
CA TYR A 142 -25.98 2.00 -3.41
C TYR A 142 -26.98 0.84 -3.25
N ALA A 143 -28.19 0.95 -3.81
CA ALA A 143 -29.14 -0.16 -3.80
C ALA A 143 -28.63 -1.35 -4.62
N VAL A 144 -28.00 -1.11 -5.78
CA VAL A 144 -27.34 -2.15 -6.59
C VAL A 144 -26.24 -2.84 -5.78
N GLU A 145 -25.36 -2.08 -5.10
CA GLU A 145 -24.31 -2.65 -4.24
C GLU A 145 -24.85 -3.55 -3.13
N LYS A 146 -26.03 -3.24 -2.58
CA LYS A 146 -26.60 -3.99 -1.45
C LYS A 146 -27.50 -5.14 -1.85
N GLN A 147 -28.22 -5.03 -2.97
CA GLN A 147 -29.31 -5.94 -3.31
C GLN A 147 -29.00 -6.76 -4.57
N SER A 148 -28.16 -6.23 -5.45
CA SER A 148 -27.92 -6.77 -6.78
C SER A 148 -26.44 -6.73 -7.15
N GLU A 149 -25.57 -7.15 -6.23
CA GLU A 149 -24.09 -7.09 -6.38
C GLU A 149 -23.60 -7.78 -7.67
N HIS A 150 -24.29 -8.84 -8.11
CA HIS A 150 -23.98 -9.54 -9.35
C HIS A 150 -24.04 -8.64 -10.61
N LEU A 151 -24.80 -7.54 -10.59
CA LEU A 151 -24.83 -6.55 -11.67
C LEU A 151 -23.51 -5.77 -11.76
N LEU A 152 -22.80 -5.57 -10.65
CA LEU A 152 -21.51 -4.87 -10.64
C LEU A 152 -20.42 -5.67 -11.35
N HIS A 153 -20.60 -6.99 -11.50
CA HIS A 153 -19.68 -7.87 -12.20
C HIS A 153 -20.10 -8.15 -13.66
N SER A 154 -21.10 -7.43 -14.17
CA SER A 154 -21.55 -7.52 -15.56
C SER A 154 -21.87 -6.14 -16.09
N TRP A 155 -20.92 -5.56 -16.81
CA TRP A 155 -21.01 -4.17 -17.29
C TRP A 155 -22.21 -3.96 -18.22
N GLU A 156 -22.56 -4.97 -19.02
CA GLU A 156 -23.74 -4.96 -19.88
C GLU A 156 -25.04 -4.87 -19.06
N LYS A 157 -25.23 -5.78 -18.08
CA LYS A 157 -26.44 -5.83 -17.25
C LYS A 157 -26.59 -4.61 -16.36
N LEU A 158 -25.48 -4.04 -15.88
CA LEU A 158 -25.53 -2.80 -15.11
C LEU A 158 -26.08 -1.64 -15.96
N GLN A 159 -25.64 -1.53 -17.22
CA GLN A 159 -26.14 -0.52 -18.14
C GLN A 159 -27.62 -0.75 -18.50
N GLU A 160 -28.04 -2.00 -18.69
CA GLU A 160 -29.46 -2.35 -18.89
C GLU A 160 -30.30 -1.91 -17.70
N ASN A 161 -29.91 -2.28 -16.48
CA ASN A 161 -30.63 -1.87 -15.29
C ASN A 161 -30.64 -0.35 -15.09
N PHE A 162 -29.55 0.33 -15.45
CA PHE A 162 -29.49 1.80 -15.43
C PHE A 162 -30.48 2.43 -16.40
N ARG A 163 -30.59 1.90 -17.63
CA ARG A 163 -31.59 2.33 -18.62
C ARG A 163 -33.01 2.04 -18.16
N GLU A 164 -33.25 0.88 -17.56
CA GLU A 164 -34.55 0.53 -17.01
C GLU A 164 -34.97 1.51 -15.90
N HIS A 165 -34.02 1.92 -15.05
CA HIS A 165 -34.32 2.79 -13.91
C HIS A 165 -34.47 4.27 -14.27
N PHE A 166 -33.63 4.78 -15.17
CA PHE A 166 -33.58 6.22 -15.49
C PHE A 166 -34.02 6.58 -16.92
N GLY A 167 -34.07 5.60 -17.82
CA GLY A 167 -34.34 5.81 -19.24
C GLY A 167 -35.79 6.12 -19.56
N ASP A 168 -36.06 6.27 -20.85
CA ASP A 168 -37.43 6.41 -21.35
C ASP A 168 -38.10 5.03 -21.44
N PRO A 169 -39.28 4.80 -20.85
CA PRO A 169 -40.00 3.54 -20.98
C PRO A 169 -40.49 3.27 -22.41
N ASP A 170 -40.59 4.30 -23.26
CA ASP A 170 -40.92 4.17 -24.68
C ASP A 170 -40.02 5.10 -25.54
N PRO A 171 -38.76 4.69 -25.77
CA PRO A 171 -37.82 5.51 -26.51
C PRO A 171 -38.25 5.68 -27.98
N GLU A 172 -38.85 4.64 -28.58
CA GLU A 172 -39.28 4.64 -29.98
C GLU A 172 -40.46 5.58 -30.20
N GLY A 173 -41.52 5.47 -29.39
CA GLY A 173 -42.67 6.36 -29.48
C GLY A 173 -42.30 7.81 -29.16
N THR A 174 -41.41 8.03 -28.20
CA THR A 174 -40.90 9.37 -27.90
C THR A 174 -40.11 9.95 -29.07
N ALA A 175 -39.23 9.17 -29.70
CA ALA A 175 -38.47 9.59 -30.87
C ALA A 175 -39.40 9.88 -32.06
N TRP A 176 -40.36 8.99 -32.33
CA TRP A 176 -41.36 9.17 -33.39
C TRP A 176 -42.16 10.45 -33.20
N ASN A 177 -42.64 10.71 -31.99
CA ASN A 177 -43.39 11.93 -31.66
C ASN A 177 -42.54 13.19 -31.86
N LYS A 178 -41.25 13.16 -31.51
CA LYS A 178 -40.33 14.28 -31.80
C LYS A 178 -40.18 14.51 -33.30
N ILE A 179 -40.01 13.46 -34.11
CA ILE A 179 -39.93 13.56 -35.57
C ILE A 179 -41.22 14.14 -36.16
N GLN A 180 -42.40 13.73 -35.68
CA GLN A 180 -43.68 14.27 -36.15
C GLN A 180 -43.83 15.76 -35.83
N ARG A 181 -43.38 16.20 -34.65
CA ARG A 181 -43.43 17.62 -34.26
C ARG A 181 -42.48 18.53 -35.05
N LEU A 182 -41.39 17.99 -35.60
CA LEU A 182 -40.45 18.74 -36.44
C LEU A 182 -40.89 18.85 -37.91
N LYS A 183 -41.92 18.10 -38.31
CA LYS A 183 -42.50 18.13 -39.66
C LYS A 183 -43.69 19.09 -39.77
N LEU A 184 -44.09 19.71 -38.66
CA LEU A 184 -45.11 20.77 -38.57
C LEU A 184 -44.42 22.14 -38.48
#